data_AF-A0A7X9FHN7-F1
#
_entry.id   AF-A0A7X9FHN7-F1
#
_cell.length_a   1.000
_cell.length_b   1.000
_cell.length_c   1.000
_cell.angle_alpha   90.00
_cell.angle_beta   90.00
_cell.angle_gamma   90.00
#
_symmetry.space_group_name_H-M   'P 1'
#
loop_
_entity.id
_entity.type
_entity.pdbx_description
1 polymer ?
#
loop_
_entity_poly.entity_id
_entity_poly.type
_entity_poly.pdbx_seq_one_letter_code
_entity_poly.pdbx_strand_id
1 'polypeptide(L)'
;MAVDNIADMAFQYNLAYQTLQSSLRSAENSANTNQTKSEALKTFQDTLTGLLPEDVVASPQYQYYSAMSDYQADLYAASTAAERDTALASFYTAIKAITAEG
;
A
#
# COMPACT_ATOMS: atom_id res chain seq x y z
N MET A 1 0.07 -12.39 -17.38
CA MET A 1 -0.24 -13.64 -16.64
C MET A 1 -1.64 -14.10 -16.96
N ALA A 2 -1.81 -15.40 -17.17
CA ALA A 2 -3.07 -15.98 -17.61
C ALA A 2 -4.20 -15.80 -16.58
N VAL A 3 -5.41 -15.80 -17.10
CA VAL A 3 -6.73 -15.78 -16.44
C VAL A 3 -6.96 -17.02 -15.57
N ASP A 4 -5.90 -17.74 -15.19
CA ASP A 4 -5.95 -19.17 -14.89
C ASP A 4 -6.58 -19.53 -13.54
N ASN A 5 -6.93 -18.56 -12.69
CA ASN A 5 -8.09 -18.74 -11.82
C ASN A 5 -8.57 -17.40 -11.23
N ILE A 6 -9.46 -16.70 -11.93
CA ILE A 6 -10.18 -15.54 -11.36
C ILE A 6 -10.82 -15.88 -10.00
N ALA A 7 -11.24 -17.14 -9.79
CA ALA A 7 -11.78 -17.57 -8.52
C ALA A 7 -10.72 -17.60 -7.40
N ASP A 8 -9.48 -18.00 -7.69
CA ASP A 8 -8.40 -17.94 -6.69
C ASP A 8 -8.00 -16.50 -6.39
N MET A 9 -7.94 -15.62 -7.39
CA MET A 9 -7.73 -14.19 -7.16
C MET A 9 -8.84 -13.58 -6.29
N ALA A 10 -10.10 -13.91 -6.58
CA ALA A 10 -11.24 -13.46 -5.78
C ALA A 10 -11.20 -14.03 -4.35
N PHE A 11 -10.75 -15.28 -4.18
CA PHE A 11 -10.55 -15.89 -2.87
C PHE A 11 -9.45 -15.19 -2.08
N GLN A 12 -8.27 -14.99 -2.68
CA GLN A 12 -7.13 -14.30 -2.07
C GLN A 12 -7.48 -12.85 -1.71
N TYR A 13 -8.21 -12.15 -2.59
CA TYR A 13 -8.74 -10.81 -2.30
C TYR A 13 -9.66 -10.82 -1.07
N ASN A 14 -10.62 -11.76 -1.01
CA ASN A 14 -11.54 -11.87 0.13
C ASN A 14 -10.80 -12.21 1.43
N LEU A 15 -9.76 -13.04 1.36
CA LEU A 15 -8.93 -13.36 2.53
C LEU A 15 -8.16 -12.12 2.99
N ALA A 16 -7.49 -11.42 2.07
CA ALA A 16 -6.76 -10.19 2.37
C ALA A 16 -7.67 -9.13 2.98
N TYR A 17 -8.89 -8.98 2.47
CA TYR A 17 -9.88 -8.04 3.00
C TYR A 17 -10.36 -8.41 4.41
N GLN A 18 -10.59 -9.70 4.69
CA GLN A 18 -10.91 -10.17 6.03
C GLN A 18 -9.76 -9.92 7.01
N THR A 19 -8.51 -10.15 6.59
CA THR A 19 -7.32 -9.86 7.37
C THR A 19 -7.19 -8.36 7.68
N LEU A 20 -7.43 -7.50 6.68
CA LEU A 20 -7.46 -6.05 6.87
C LEU A 20 -8.52 -5.65 7.91
N GLN A 21 -9.76 -6.11 7.76
CA GLN A 21 -10.85 -5.82 8.69
C GLN A 21 -10.52 -6.23 10.13
N SER A 22 -9.94 -7.43 10.29
CA SER A 22 -9.48 -7.90 11.60
C SER A 22 -8.37 -7.02 12.17
N SER A 23 -7.39 -6.65 11.34
CA SER A 23 -6.24 -5.84 11.76
C SER A 23 -6.67 -4.42 12.14
N LEU A 24 -7.59 -3.81 11.39
CA LEU A 24 -8.15 -2.48 11.70
C LEU A 24 -8.92 -2.49 13.03
N ARG A 25 -9.67 -3.55 13.33
CA ARG A 25 -10.37 -3.70 14.61
C ARG A 25 -9.39 -3.87 15.77
N SER A 26 -8.35 -4.68 15.59
CA SER A 26 -7.31 -4.84 16.62
C SER A 26 -6.52 -3.54 16.85
N ALA A 27 -6.31 -2.74 15.80
CA ALA A 27 -5.61 -1.46 15.88
C ALA A 27 -6.28 -0.44 16.81
N GLU A 28 -7.60 -0.51 17.01
CA GLU A 28 -8.34 0.35 17.94
C GLU A 28 -7.90 0.16 19.40
N ASN A 29 -7.31 -0.99 19.73
CA ASN A 29 -6.79 -1.29 21.06
C ASN A 29 -5.26 -1.07 21.17
N SER A 30 -4.61 -0.58 20.10
CA SER A 30 -3.18 -0.32 20.08
C SER A 30 -2.84 1.04 20.69
N ALA A 31 -1.71 1.13 21.39
CA ALA A 31 -1.15 2.40 21.88
C ALA A 31 -0.85 3.39 20.74
N ASN A 32 -0.57 2.89 19.54
CA ASN A 32 -0.27 3.67 18.33
C ASN A 32 -1.30 3.35 17.24
N THR A 33 -2.58 3.67 17.49
CA THR A 33 -3.71 3.32 16.61
C THR A 33 -3.48 3.70 15.15
N ASN A 34 -3.03 4.92 14.87
CA ASN A 34 -2.85 5.41 13.50
C ASN A 34 -1.74 4.65 12.76
N GLN A 35 -0.61 4.41 13.43
CA GLN A 35 0.48 3.61 12.87
C GLN A 35 0.02 2.18 12.58
N THR A 36 -0.68 1.55 13.54
CA THR A 36 -1.15 0.17 13.38
C THR A 36 -2.18 0.05 12.24
N LYS A 37 -3.05 1.06 12.07
CA LYS A 37 -3.98 1.11 10.93
C LYS A 37 -3.25 1.31 9.59
N SER A 38 -2.23 2.16 9.58
CA SER A 38 -1.39 2.40 8.39
C SER A 38 -0.67 1.13 7.94
N GLU A 39 -0.05 0.40 8.88
CA GLU A 39 0.62 -0.87 8.61
C GLU A 39 -0.34 -1.95 8.08
N ALA A 40 -1.56 -2.02 8.64
CA ALA A 40 -2.59 -2.93 8.16
C ALA A 40 -3.00 -2.63 6.70
N LEU A 41 -3.14 -1.35 6.35
CA LEU A 41 -3.44 -0.93 4.98
C LEU A 41 -2.28 -1.22 4.02
N LYS A 42 -1.04 -0.97 4.43
CA LYS A 42 0.16 -1.30 3.64
C LYS A 42 0.25 -2.80 3.36
N THR A 43 0.06 -3.63 4.38
CA THR A 43 0.06 -5.10 4.24
C THR A 43 -1.01 -5.58 3.26
N PHE A 44 -2.21 -5.00 3.33
CA PHE A 44 -3.28 -5.30 2.38
C PHE A 44 -2.88 -4.93 0.95
N GLN A 45 -2.31 -3.75 0.76
CA GLN A 45 -1.84 -3.30 -0.55
C GLN A 45 -0.71 -4.18 -1.11
N ASP A 46 0.28 -4.56 -0.29
CA ASP A 46 1.36 -5.47 -0.70
C ASP A 46 0.79 -6.82 -1.16
N THR A 47 -0.22 -7.31 -0.45
CA THR A 47 -0.94 -8.54 -0.85
C THR A 47 -1.62 -8.36 -2.19
N LEU A 48 -2.34 -7.25 -2.41
CA LEU A 48 -2.98 -6.96 -3.70
C LEU A 48 -1.95 -6.81 -4.83
N THR A 49 -0.79 -6.21 -4.54
CA THR A 49 0.33 -6.09 -5.47
C THR A 49 0.82 -7.46 -5.93
N GLY A 50 0.99 -8.39 -4.99
CA GLY A 50 1.42 -9.77 -5.28
C GLY A 50 0.42 -10.59 -6.11
N LEU A 51 -0.84 -10.15 -6.22
CA LEU A 51 -1.84 -10.77 -7.09
C LEU A 51 -1.77 -10.25 -8.54
N LEU A 52 -1.08 -9.14 -8.77
CA LEU A 52 -0.98 -8.54 -10.09
C LEU A 52 0.16 -9.16 -10.91
N PRO A 53 0.03 -9.17 -12.24
CA PRO A 53 1.13 -9.57 -13.12
C PRO A 53 2.36 -8.67 -12.95
N GLU A 54 3.56 -9.24 -13.02
CA GLU A 54 4.83 -8.48 -12.89
C GLU A 54 4.93 -7.32 -13.90
N ASP A 55 4.44 -7.52 -15.12
CA ASP A 55 4.41 -6.48 -16.17
C ASP A 55 3.46 -5.32 -15.82
N VAL A 56 2.38 -5.60 -15.10
CA VAL A 56 1.48 -4.55 -14.57
C VAL A 56 2.15 -3.82 -13.41
N VAL A 57 2.81 -4.55 -12.50
CA VAL A 57 3.51 -3.96 -11.34
C VAL A 57 4.68 -3.06 -11.79
N ALA A 58 5.39 -3.46 -12.85
CA ALA A 58 6.48 -2.68 -13.43
C ALA A 58 6.00 -1.48 -14.27
N SER A 59 4.70 -1.36 -14.55
CA SER A 59 4.19 -0.24 -15.34
C SER A 59 4.35 1.09 -14.58
N PRO A 60 4.72 2.19 -15.27
CA PRO A 60 4.83 3.51 -14.61
C PRO A 60 3.52 3.90 -13.90
N GLN A 61 2.36 3.56 -14.48
CA GLN A 61 1.06 3.85 -13.89
C GLN A 61 0.88 3.17 -12.53
N TYR A 62 1.28 1.91 -12.41
CA TYR A 62 1.20 1.19 -11.15
C TYR A 62 2.21 1.72 -10.13
N GLN A 63 3.44 2.01 -10.58
CA GLN A 63 4.45 2.61 -9.71
C GLN A 63 4.01 3.97 -9.14
N TYR A 64 3.33 4.81 -9.93
CA TYR A 64 2.70 6.04 -9.43
C TYR A 64 1.62 5.78 -8.39
N TYR A 65 0.74 4.82 -8.65
CA TYR A 65 -0.30 4.43 -7.70
C TYR A 65 0.29 3.93 -6.38
N SER A 66 1.30 3.07 -6.44
CA SER A 66 2.02 2.55 -5.28
C SER A 66 2.67 3.68 -4.47
N ALA A 67 3.43 4.57 -5.12
CA ALA A 67 4.07 5.71 -4.46
C ALA A 67 3.06 6.64 -3.77
N MET A 68 1.92 6.91 -4.41
CA MET A 68 0.87 7.75 -3.83
C MET A 68 0.18 7.09 -2.62
N SER A 69 0.03 5.77 -2.64
CA SER A 69 -0.55 5.04 -1.54
C SER A 69 0.40 4.96 -0.34
N ASP A 70 1.70 4.73 -0.58
CA ASP A 70 2.74 4.80 0.46
C ASP A 70 2.77 6.19 1.10
N TYR A 71 2.69 7.26 0.30
CA TYR A 71 2.60 8.61 0.83
C TYR A 71 1.39 8.82 1.74
N GLN A 72 0.21 8.31 1.37
CA GLN A 72 -0.98 8.39 2.22
C GLN A 72 -0.82 7.61 3.52
N ALA A 73 -0.22 6.41 3.47
CA ALA A 73 0.07 5.61 4.64
C ALA A 73 1.02 6.34 5.61
N ASP A 74 2.08 6.95 5.08
CA ASP A 74 3.03 7.74 5.87
C ASP A 74 2.36 8.98 6.47
N LEU A 75 1.48 9.66 5.73
CA LEU A 75 0.69 10.79 6.25
C LEU A 75 -0.26 10.38 7.38
N TYR A 76 -0.87 9.20 7.28
CA TYR A 76 -1.73 8.68 8.35
C TYR A 76 -0.93 8.33 9.60
N ALA A 77 0.30 7.83 9.45
CA ALA A 77 1.18 7.52 10.58
C ALA A 77 1.82 8.78 11.21
N ALA A 78 2.02 9.84 10.43
CA ALA A 78 2.66 11.07 10.86
C ALA A 78 1.86 11.81 11.95
N SER A 79 2.52 12.12 13.07
CA SER A 79 1.98 12.87 14.21
C SER A 79 2.47 14.33 14.24
N THR A 80 3.54 14.65 13.49
CA THR A 80 4.19 15.96 13.46
C THR A 80 4.31 16.53 12.06
N ALA A 81 4.59 17.83 11.95
CA ALA A 81 4.88 18.47 10.67
C ALA A 81 6.16 17.90 10.01
N ALA A 82 7.21 17.64 10.79
CA ALA A 82 8.47 17.10 10.29
C ALA A 82 8.32 15.69 9.68
N GLU A 83 7.46 14.85 10.27
CA GLU A 83 7.13 13.53 9.72
C GLU A 83 6.36 13.64 8.40
N ARG A 84 5.44 14.61 8.28
CA ARG A 84 4.73 14.89 7.02
C ARG A 84 5.67 15.39 5.92
N ASP A 85 6.63 16.24 6.26
CA ASP A 85 7.65 16.71 5.31
C ASP A 85 8.55 15.55 4.85
N THR A 86 8.88 14.62 5.76
CA THR A 86 9.62 13.40 5.44
C THR A 86 8.84 12.51 4.47
N ALA A 87 7.55 12.29 4.72
CA ALA A 87 6.66 11.55 3.83
C ALA A 87 6.61 12.17 2.42
N LEU A 88 6.50 13.50 2.34
CA LEU A 88 6.49 14.22 1.08
C LEU A 88 7.81 14.10 0.32
N ALA A 89 8.95 14.16 1.02
CA ALA A 89 10.27 13.97 0.44
C ALA A 89 10.45 12.54 -0.12
N SER A 90 9.99 11.53 0.61
CA SER A 90 9.97 10.13 0.14
C SER A 90 9.14 9.97 -1.12
N PHE A 91 7.94 10.56 -1.16
CA PHE A 91 7.06 10.55 -2.32
C PHE A 91 7.71 11.18 -3.56
N TYR A 92 8.31 12.36 -3.42
CA TYR A 92 9.01 13.01 -4.54
C TYR A 92 10.21 12.21 -5.03
N THR A 93 10.91 11.51 -4.13
CA THR A 93 12.01 10.63 -4.50
C THR A 93 11.52 9.46 -5.34
N ALA A 94 10.43 8.81 -4.91
CA ALA A 94 9.80 7.71 -5.65
C ALA A 94 9.33 8.15 -7.04
N ILE A 95 8.61 9.28 -7.16
CA ILE A 95 8.15 9.79 -8.46
C ILE A 95 9.32 10.12 -9.39
N LYS A 96 10.38 10.74 -8.88
CA LYS A 96 11.56 11.07 -9.71
C LYS A 96 12.20 9.83 -10.30
N ALA A 97 12.29 8.74 -9.53
CA ALA A 97 12.83 7.47 -10.02
C ALA A 97 12.00 6.94 -11.20
N ILE A 98 10.66 6.95 -11.08
CA ILE A 98 9.74 6.51 -12.14
C ILE A 98 9.93 7.35 -13.40
N THR A 99 10.04 8.67 -13.28
CA THR A 99 10.23 9.58 -14.43
C THR A 99 11.60 9.49 -15.09
N ALA A 100 12.61 9.01 -14.37
CA ALA A 100 13.97 8.89 -14.90
C ALA A 100 14.17 7.59 -15.70
N GLU A 101 13.33 6.58 -15.47
CA GLU A 101 13.34 5.29 -16.17
C GLU A 101 12.40 5.25 -17.40
N GLY A 102 11.55 6.28 -17.56
CA GLY A 102 10.54 6.40 -18.63
C GLY A 102 10.96 7.20 -19.87
#